data_AF-A0A321L6P8-F1
#
_entry.id   AF-A0A321L6P8-F1
#
_cell.length_a   1.000
_cell.length_b   1.000
_cell.length_c   1.000
_cell.angle_alpha   90.00
_cell.angle_beta   90.00
_cell.angle_gamma   90.00
#
_symmetry.space_group_name_H-M   'P 1'
#
loop_
_entity.id
_entity.type
_entity.pdbx_description
1 polymer ?
#
loop_
_entity_poly.entity_id
_entity_poly.type
_entity_poly.pdbx_seq_one_letter_code
_entity_poly.pdbx_strand_id
1 'polypeptide(L)'
;MRACRPPNRNLRSLGPAPRRSRSESSDIEVQGQLGEKLISNLIRQIAHKNGTGLLRLTSGKAMKAIFFETGNPVFAISNLNTEQLEHRLLKEGCATFEQIQQAKQAGQKATELAKTLVSSGVLTEDQMQKAVRDLAIDIVFSLFEWDRGDYTFDERIRASHEVRFDWSAEDCILEGARHAALVEKIADTLLPEDAEIEQVNLNGKRLDFSGKLNPVESYVFSRVETATALDDLCLQTGLGEAATKQAVCALVAVGLLKRVGVDDDDEANAMSAEQEEAIEDLRKEISRRLHFYKTADHYEVLGITRRSTAAEMKSAYYKLAKQFHPDRYRHHEELRLKLEAVFSKISQSYEALSDPRQRAEYDEHLRKNPVPKAVAELGHEAAPAPEIKIPVSQPLRVSTPLSSIPMAQPSAAQPADIPIPAAKPVSTAAPHAAVASSVGSGQSAEYYYLQGRARFDQRDYFGAVNLFREAVKRDPNQAHYHYHLGNALVRNQRTRRDGEHHLLRAAELDPFNPHIRVKLGLLYKEAKMAKKAEQFFREAVRLDPVNRVALKELKTNEPKDDGGIWKSDLGSVAKKLFKK
;
A
#
# COMPACT_ATOMS: atom_id res chain seq x y z
N MET A 1 26.41 -72.50 5.24
CA MET A 1 25.51 -71.32 5.17
C MET A 1 25.97 -70.30 6.20
N ARG A 2 26.42 -69.10 5.78
CA ARG A 2 26.76 -67.98 6.70
C ARG A 2 25.71 -66.90 6.52
N ALA A 3 24.95 -66.59 7.57
CA ALA A 3 23.96 -65.51 7.54
C ALA A 3 24.65 -64.16 7.75
N CYS A 4 24.39 -63.19 6.87
CA CYS A 4 24.91 -61.84 7.00
C CYS A 4 24.12 -61.06 8.06
N ARG A 5 24.82 -60.58 9.11
CA ARG A 5 24.33 -59.47 9.94
C ARG A 5 24.84 -58.14 9.36
N PRO A 6 24.01 -57.08 9.27
CA PRO A 6 24.49 -55.76 8.90
C PRO A 6 25.32 -55.13 10.05
N PRO A 7 26.30 -54.26 9.75
CA PRO A 7 27.18 -53.69 10.77
C PRO A 7 26.55 -52.48 11.49
N ASN A 8 26.83 -52.38 12.79
CA ASN A 8 26.57 -51.18 13.59
C ASN A 8 27.24 -49.95 12.97
N ARG A 9 26.47 -48.87 12.75
CA ARG A 9 27.02 -47.54 12.45
C ARG A 9 26.93 -46.66 13.69
N ASN A 10 28.09 -46.26 14.20
CA ASN A 10 28.22 -45.50 15.44
C ASN A 10 27.45 -44.17 15.41
N LEU A 11 26.70 -43.92 16.48
CA LEU A 11 26.18 -42.59 16.82
C LEU A 11 27.36 -41.65 17.11
N ARG A 12 27.77 -40.86 16.11
CA ARG A 12 28.55 -39.64 16.35
C ARG A 12 27.58 -38.50 16.63
N SER A 13 27.83 -37.79 17.72
CA SER A 13 27.11 -36.58 18.11
C SER A 13 27.20 -35.51 17.03
N LEU A 14 26.06 -35.18 16.41
CA LEU A 14 25.92 -33.94 15.65
C LEU A 14 25.87 -32.79 16.66
N GLY A 15 26.94 -31.98 16.69
CA GLY A 15 26.93 -30.71 17.40
C GLY A 15 25.87 -29.76 16.81
N PRO A 16 25.45 -28.73 17.57
CA PRO A 16 24.41 -27.80 17.11
C PRO A 16 24.85 -27.11 15.80
N ALA A 17 23.95 -27.11 14.82
CA ALA A 17 24.20 -26.51 13.52
C ALA A 17 24.61 -25.02 13.64
N PRO A 18 25.50 -24.53 12.76
CA PRO A 18 25.95 -23.14 12.82
C PRO A 18 24.75 -22.21 12.66
N ARG A 19 24.60 -21.26 13.59
CA ARG A 19 23.60 -20.19 13.47
C ARG A 19 23.93 -19.39 12.22
N ARG A 20 23.11 -19.54 11.17
CA ARG A 20 23.18 -18.65 10.00
C ARG A 20 23.04 -17.21 10.51
N SER A 21 24.07 -16.40 10.23
CA SER A 21 24.03 -14.97 10.43
C SER A 21 22.82 -14.40 9.68
N ARG A 22 22.11 -13.45 10.31
CA ARG A 22 21.06 -12.70 9.63
C ARG A 22 21.67 -11.99 8.43
N SER A 23 21.20 -12.32 7.23
CA SER A 23 21.47 -11.52 6.04
C SER A 23 20.91 -10.12 6.24
N GLU A 24 21.67 -9.11 5.79
CA GLU A 24 21.35 -7.69 5.92
C GLU A 24 20.09 -7.35 5.10
N SER A 25 19.28 -6.40 5.59
CA SER A 25 17.91 -6.20 5.10
C SER A 25 17.81 -5.16 3.99
N SER A 26 17.36 -5.59 2.81
CA SER A 26 16.74 -4.74 1.80
C SER A 26 15.25 -4.61 2.15
N ASP A 27 14.97 -3.71 3.09
CA ASP A 27 13.68 -3.58 3.79
C ASP A 27 12.47 -3.52 2.81
N ILE A 28 11.35 -4.17 3.15
CA ILE A 28 10.09 -4.05 2.37
C ILE A 28 9.57 -2.62 2.57
N GLU A 29 9.00 -1.99 1.53
CA GLU A 29 8.39 -0.66 1.68
C GLU A 29 7.22 -0.74 2.66
N VAL A 30 7.43 -0.20 3.86
CA VAL A 30 6.53 -0.36 5.01
C VAL A 30 5.21 0.39 4.81
N GLN A 31 5.16 1.40 3.94
CA GLN A 31 3.96 2.16 3.61
C GLN A 31 4.09 2.85 2.26
N GLY A 32 2.96 3.07 1.58
CA GLY A 32 2.91 3.79 0.30
C GLY A 32 1.48 3.96 -0.21
N GLN A 33 1.33 4.30 -1.49
CA GLN A 33 0.03 4.43 -2.15
C GLN A 33 -0.04 3.51 -3.38
N LEU A 34 -1.21 2.91 -3.58
CA LEU A 34 -1.65 2.34 -4.86
C LEU A 34 -1.97 3.49 -5.82
N GLY A 35 -1.46 3.35 -7.04
CA GLY A 35 -1.63 4.28 -8.15
C GLY A 35 -1.29 3.53 -9.43
N GLU A 36 -0.24 3.92 -10.15
CA GLU A 36 0.33 3.09 -11.23
C GLU A 36 0.86 1.74 -10.72
N LYS A 37 1.25 1.67 -9.44
CA LYS A 37 1.67 0.42 -8.78
C LYS A 37 0.45 -0.43 -8.38
N LEU A 38 0.22 -1.48 -9.17
CA LEU A 38 -0.80 -2.50 -8.94
C LEU A 38 -0.55 -3.32 -7.66
N ILE A 39 -1.60 -3.91 -7.09
CA ILE A 39 -1.48 -4.85 -5.96
C ILE A 39 -0.55 -6.03 -6.27
N SER A 40 -0.48 -6.47 -7.53
CA SER A 40 0.43 -7.51 -8.00
C SER A 40 1.90 -7.15 -7.77
N ASN A 41 2.29 -5.88 -7.93
CA ASN A 41 3.64 -5.41 -7.69
C ASN A 41 4.02 -5.54 -6.20
N LEU A 42 3.09 -5.23 -5.28
CA LEU A 42 3.29 -5.41 -3.83
C LEU A 42 3.39 -6.89 -3.46
N ILE A 43 2.50 -7.74 -3.98
CA ILE A 43 2.55 -9.19 -3.75
C ILE A 43 3.89 -9.76 -4.26
N ARG A 44 4.32 -9.37 -5.47
CA ARG A 44 5.60 -9.77 -6.09
C ARG A 44 6.81 -9.31 -5.26
N GLN A 45 6.80 -8.08 -4.74
CA GLN A 45 7.86 -7.55 -3.90
C GLN A 45 7.97 -8.29 -2.56
N ILE A 46 6.83 -8.59 -1.91
CA ILE A 46 6.77 -9.38 -0.68
C ILE A 46 7.27 -10.81 -0.95
N ALA A 47 6.84 -11.43 -2.05
CA ALA A 47 7.23 -12.77 -2.46
C ALA A 47 8.74 -12.90 -2.70
N HIS A 48 9.31 -12.04 -3.54
CA HIS A 48 10.75 -12.03 -3.85
C HIS A 48 11.61 -11.82 -2.58
N LYS A 49 11.09 -11.09 -1.58
CA LYS A 49 11.76 -10.86 -0.29
C LYS A 49 11.44 -11.93 0.77
N ASN A 50 10.66 -12.97 0.44
CA ASN A 50 10.13 -13.98 1.37
C ASN A 50 9.41 -13.36 2.60
N GLY A 51 8.78 -12.20 2.39
CA GLY A 51 8.17 -11.38 3.42
C GLY A 51 7.10 -12.13 4.21
N THR A 52 7.08 -11.90 5.52
CA THR A 52 6.17 -12.58 6.45
C THR A 52 5.58 -11.51 7.36
N GLY A 53 4.28 -11.23 7.24
CA GLY A 53 3.69 -10.00 7.77
C GLY A 53 2.21 -9.84 7.44
N LEU A 54 1.68 -8.63 7.66
CA LEU A 54 0.34 -8.22 7.22
C LEU A 54 0.44 -7.00 6.30
N LEU A 55 0.03 -7.18 5.04
CA LEU A 55 -0.25 -6.07 4.14
C LEU A 55 -1.67 -5.58 4.44
N ARG A 56 -1.81 -4.34 4.90
CA ARG A 56 -3.08 -3.64 5.08
C ARG A 56 -3.24 -2.64 3.95
N LEU A 57 -4.42 -2.58 3.34
CA LEU A 57 -4.77 -1.63 2.29
C LEU A 57 -6.07 -0.90 2.65
N THR A 58 -6.16 0.39 2.32
CA THR A 58 -7.32 1.24 2.60
C THR A 58 -7.68 2.12 1.42
N SER A 59 -8.95 2.11 1.01
CA SER A 59 -9.47 3.00 -0.04
C SER A 59 -10.81 3.60 0.40
N GLY A 60 -10.82 4.90 0.67
CA GLY A 60 -11.97 5.62 1.23
C GLY A 60 -12.40 5.07 2.60
N LYS A 61 -13.48 4.28 2.63
CA LYS A 61 -13.96 3.58 3.84
C LYS A 61 -13.64 2.08 3.84
N ALA A 62 -13.25 1.53 2.69
CA ALA A 62 -12.89 0.13 2.55
C ALA A 62 -11.50 -0.11 3.15
N MET A 63 -11.35 -1.20 3.89
CA MET A 63 -10.10 -1.67 4.45
C MET A 63 -10.03 -3.18 4.30
N LYS A 64 -8.97 -3.64 3.64
CA LYS A 64 -8.67 -5.05 3.45
C LYS A 64 -7.27 -5.33 3.98
N ALA A 65 -6.99 -6.58 4.34
CA ALA A 65 -5.66 -6.96 4.75
C ALA A 65 -5.33 -8.41 4.39
N ILE A 66 -4.15 -8.63 3.82
CA ILE A 66 -3.61 -9.93 3.41
C ILE A 66 -2.47 -10.31 4.34
N PHE A 67 -2.53 -11.50 4.92
CA PHE A 67 -1.46 -12.08 5.73
C PHE A 67 -0.53 -12.89 4.84
N PHE A 68 0.77 -12.71 5.03
CA PHE A 68 1.83 -13.40 4.30
C PHE A 68 2.69 -14.25 5.22
N GLU A 69 3.07 -15.44 4.76
CA GLU A 69 4.10 -16.27 5.36
C GLU A 69 5.10 -16.75 4.30
N THR A 70 6.39 -16.50 4.52
CA THR A 70 7.48 -16.86 3.59
C THR A 70 7.23 -16.40 2.15
N GLY A 71 6.72 -15.18 1.98
CA GLY A 71 6.39 -14.58 0.67
C GLY A 71 5.00 -14.92 0.13
N ASN A 72 4.36 -15.99 0.63
CA ASN A 72 3.08 -16.47 0.12
C ASN A 72 1.90 -15.92 0.94
N PRO A 73 0.78 -15.53 0.29
CA PRO A 73 -0.43 -15.12 0.99
C PRO A 73 -1.12 -16.35 1.60
N VAL A 74 -1.55 -16.27 2.86
CA VAL A 74 -2.15 -17.40 3.61
C VAL A 74 -3.57 -17.15 4.11
N PHE A 75 -3.96 -15.87 4.25
CA PHE A 75 -5.28 -15.47 4.71
C PHE A 75 -5.58 -14.02 4.33
N ALA A 76 -6.85 -13.63 4.25
CA ALA A 76 -7.24 -12.23 4.07
C ALA A 76 -8.54 -11.88 4.83
N ILE A 77 -8.71 -10.60 5.12
CA ILE A 77 -9.87 -10.03 5.82
C ILE A 77 -10.30 -8.71 5.18
N SER A 78 -11.59 -8.38 5.31
CA SER A 78 -12.20 -7.15 4.80
C SER A 78 -13.14 -6.54 5.84
N ASN A 79 -13.38 -5.23 5.74
CA ASN A 79 -14.43 -4.53 6.48
C ASN A 79 -15.70 -4.27 5.66
N LEU A 80 -15.75 -4.70 4.39
CA LEU A 80 -16.90 -4.49 3.52
C LEU A 80 -18.03 -5.47 3.87
N ASN A 81 -19.26 -4.96 3.97
CA ASN A 81 -20.43 -5.78 4.31
C ASN A 81 -20.71 -6.87 3.26
N THR A 82 -20.44 -6.58 1.98
CA THR A 82 -20.57 -7.52 0.86
C THR A 82 -19.57 -8.68 0.93
N GLU A 83 -18.50 -8.54 1.70
CA GLU A 83 -17.41 -9.50 1.86
C GLU A 83 -17.44 -10.14 3.26
N GLN A 84 -18.65 -10.46 3.74
CA GLN A 84 -18.89 -11.17 4.99
C GLN A 84 -19.29 -12.63 4.72
N LEU A 85 -18.96 -13.51 5.67
CA LEU A 85 -19.25 -14.95 5.61
C LEU A 85 -20.72 -15.26 5.29
N GLU A 86 -21.62 -14.43 5.79
CA GLU A 86 -23.07 -14.52 5.55
C GLU A 86 -23.43 -14.45 4.07
N HIS A 87 -22.83 -13.50 3.35
CA HIS A 87 -23.04 -13.33 1.91
C HIS A 87 -22.45 -14.52 1.13
N ARG A 88 -21.29 -15.06 1.56
CA ARG A 88 -20.71 -16.27 0.94
C ARG A 88 -21.60 -17.50 1.15
N LEU A 89 -22.06 -17.75 2.38
CA LEU A 89 -22.94 -18.88 2.71
C LEU A 89 -24.28 -18.84 1.97
N LEU A 90 -24.85 -17.64 1.77
CA LEU A 90 -26.04 -17.43 0.94
C LEU A 90 -25.76 -17.67 -0.55
N LYS A 91 -24.64 -17.14 -1.08
CA LYS A 91 -24.22 -17.29 -2.49
C LYS A 91 -23.96 -18.75 -2.87
N GLU A 92 -23.39 -19.54 -1.96
CA GLU A 92 -23.16 -20.98 -2.14
C GLU A 92 -24.38 -21.86 -1.82
N GLY A 93 -25.47 -21.27 -1.28
CA GLY A 93 -26.65 -22.02 -0.85
C GLY A 93 -26.44 -22.93 0.37
N CYS A 94 -25.30 -22.80 1.07
CA CYS A 94 -24.96 -23.66 2.21
C CYS A 94 -25.76 -23.34 3.47
N ALA A 95 -26.29 -22.12 3.62
CA ALA A 95 -27.23 -21.76 4.67
C ALA A 95 -28.29 -20.78 4.16
N THR A 96 -29.53 -20.89 4.65
CA THR A 96 -30.61 -19.96 4.29
C THR A 96 -30.55 -18.67 5.11
N PHE A 97 -31.21 -17.62 4.61
CA PHE A 97 -31.33 -16.36 5.35
C PHE A 97 -31.95 -16.56 6.74
N GLU A 98 -32.99 -17.39 6.85
CA GLU A 98 -33.64 -17.70 8.13
C GLU A 98 -32.68 -18.40 9.11
N GLN A 99 -31.91 -19.39 8.65
CA GLN A 99 -30.92 -20.09 9.48
C GLN A 99 -29.82 -19.14 9.97
N ILE A 100 -29.34 -18.23 9.11
CA ILE A 100 -28.36 -17.21 9.48
C ILE A 100 -28.96 -16.23 10.50
N GLN A 101 -30.21 -15.78 10.33
CA GLN A 101 -30.86 -14.89 11.30
C GLN A 101 -31.11 -15.59 12.64
N GLN A 102 -31.54 -16.86 12.65
CA GLN A 102 -31.69 -17.64 13.88
C GLN A 102 -30.35 -17.80 14.61
N ALA A 103 -29.28 -18.11 13.89
CA ALA A 103 -27.94 -18.22 14.47
C ALA A 103 -27.42 -16.87 15.00
N LYS A 104 -27.74 -15.74 14.36
CA LYS A 104 -27.48 -14.37 14.85
C LYS A 104 -28.34 -13.94 16.03
N GLN A 105 -29.51 -14.54 16.23
CA GLN A 105 -30.36 -14.29 17.40
C GLN A 105 -29.90 -15.13 18.60
N ALA A 106 -29.36 -16.32 18.35
CA ALA A 106 -28.77 -17.18 19.37
C ALA A 106 -27.34 -16.75 19.79
N GLY A 107 -26.55 -16.20 18.87
CA GLY A 107 -25.19 -15.69 19.13
C GLY A 107 -25.11 -14.16 19.13
N GLN A 108 -24.58 -13.57 20.20
CA GLN A 108 -24.43 -12.12 20.33
C GLN A 108 -23.26 -11.53 19.51
N LYS A 109 -22.36 -12.37 18.96
CA LYS A 109 -21.17 -11.94 18.21
C LYS A 109 -21.02 -12.65 16.86
N ALA A 110 -20.42 -11.98 15.88
CA ALA A 110 -20.12 -12.57 14.56
C ALA A 110 -19.24 -13.83 14.63
N THR A 111 -18.39 -13.97 15.65
CA THR A 111 -17.57 -15.16 15.91
C THR A 111 -18.34 -16.33 16.50
N GLU A 112 -19.57 -16.08 16.97
CA GLU A 112 -20.51 -17.11 17.40
C GLU A 112 -21.32 -17.61 16.21
N LEU A 113 -21.63 -16.79 15.19
CA LEU A 113 -22.38 -17.22 14.00
C LEU A 113 -21.83 -18.53 13.39
N ALA A 114 -20.52 -18.58 13.10
CA ALA A 114 -19.89 -19.78 12.53
C ALA A 114 -20.04 -21.00 13.45
N LYS A 115 -19.77 -20.83 14.75
CA LYS A 115 -19.87 -21.90 15.75
C LYS A 115 -21.30 -22.37 15.96
N THR A 116 -22.25 -21.44 15.98
CA THR A 116 -23.68 -21.70 16.13
C THR A 116 -24.18 -22.50 14.94
N LEU A 117 -23.89 -22.10 13.70
CA LEU A 117 -24.30 -22.82 12.48
C LEU A 117 -23.72 -24.25 12.41
N VAL A 118 -22.49 -24.47 12.86
CA VAL A 118 -21.89 -25.81 12.96
C VAL A 118 -22.54 -26.61 14.10
N SER A 119 -22.69 -26.02 15.29
CA SER A 119 -23.30 -26.67 16.46
C SER A 119 -24.78 -27.00 16.28
N SER A 120 -25.51 -26.24 15.45
CA SER A 120 -26.90 -26.48 15.09
C SER A 120 -27.05 -27.47 13.93
N GLY A 121 -25.95 -28.02 13.40
CA GLY A 121 -25.95 -28.98 12.30
C GLY A 121 -26.40 -28.41 10.95
N VAL A 122 -26.40 -27.08 10.78
CA VAL A 122 -26.73 -26.44 9.49
C VAL A 122 -25.56 -26.56 8.52
N LEU A 123 -24.33 -26.51 9.04
CA LEU A 123 -23.08 -26.66 8.29
C LEU A 123 -22.19 -27.70 8.96
N THR A 124 -21.42 -28.45 8.17
CA THR A 124 -20.28 -29.20 8.71
C THR A 124 -19.08 -28.29 8.94
N GLU A 125 -18.13 -28.73 9.77
CA GLU A 125 -16.86 -28.03 9.97
C GLU A 125 -16.11 -27.85 8.63
N ASP A 126 -16.07 -28.89 7.78
CA ASP A 126 -15.43 -28.81 6.45
C ASP A 126 -16.09 -27.77 5.53
N GLN A 127 -17.44 -27.69 5.54
CA GLN A 127 -18.18 -26.67 4.78
C GLN A 127 -17.88 -25.26 5.31
N MET A 128 -17.79 -25.09 6.63
CA MET A 128 -17.41 -23.82 7.26
C MET A 128 -15.99 -23.42 6.87
N GLN A 129 -15.03 -24.32 6.97
CA GLN A 129 -13.63 -24.06 6.62
C GLN A 129 -13.46 -23.75 5.13
N LYS A 130 -14.22 -24.42 4.24
CA LYS A 130 -14.29 -24.07 2.82
C LYS A 130 -14.85 -22.67 2.61
N ALA A 131 -16.02 -22.36 3.16
CA ALA A 131 -16.65 -21.04 2.98
C ALA A 131 -15.78 -19.88 3.50
N VAL A 132 -15.06 -20.08 4.62
CA VAL A 132 -14.09 -19.10 5.14
C VAL A 132 -12.86 -18.95 4.23
N ARG A 133 -12.35 -20.06 3.68
CA ARG A 133 -11.22 -20.06 2.72
C ARG A 133 -11.60 -19.32 1.44
N ASP A 134 -12.74 -19.69 0.84
CA ASP A 134 -13.21 -19.14 -0.42
C ASP A 134 -13.59 -17.66 -0.27
N LEU A 135 -14.13 -17.23 0.88
CA LEU A 135 -14.30 -15.81 1.20
C LEU A 135 -12.96 -15.06 1.26
N ALA A 136 -11.96 -15.64 1.92
CA ALA A 136 -10.64 -15.00 2.02
C ALA A 136 -9.97 -14.86 0.65
N ILE A 137 -10.21 -15.80 -0.27
CA ILE A 137 -9.82 -15.72 -1.68
C ILE A 137 -10.59 -14.60 -2.41
N ASP A 138 -11.93 -14.55 -2.30
CA ASP A 138 -12.75 -13.48 -2.91
C ASP A 138 -12.27 -12.08 -2.47
N ILE A 139 -11.86 -11.92 -1.20
CA ILE A 139 -11.31 -10.67 -0.64
C ILE A 139 -9.96 -10.27 -1.29
N VAL A 140 -9.11 -11.25 -1.62
CA VAL A 140 -7.85 -11.03 -2.32
C VAL A 140 -8.10 -10.63 -3.76
N PHE A 141 -8.98 -11.32 -4.49
CA PHE A 141 -9.29 -11.00 -5.88
C PHE A 141 -9.89 -9.60 -6.05
N SER A 142 -10.82 -9.23 -5.17
CA SER A 142 -11.43 -7.90 -5.12
C SER A 142 -10.48 -6.79 -4.60
N LEU A 143 -9.17 -7.06 -4.44
CA LEU A 143 -8.11 -6.04 -4.35
C LEU A 143 -7.42 -5.75 -5.69
N PHE A 144 -7.46 -6.68 -6.66
CA PHE A 144 -6.96 -6.43 -8.02
C PHE A 144 -7.88 -5.47 -8.80
N GLU A 145 -9.09 -5.25 -8.27
CA GLU A 145 -10.04 -4.24 -8.74
C GLU A 145 -9.75 -2.82 -8.20
N TRP A 146 -8.77 -2.64 -7.30
CA TRP A 146 -8.45 -1.33 -6.71
C TRP A 146 -7.39 -0.59 -7.52
N ASP A 147 -7.77 0.53 -8.13
CA ASP A 147 -6.89 1.46 -8.84
C ASP A 147 -6.17 2.45 -7.89
N ARG A 148 -6.71 2.66 -6.67
CA ARG A 148 -6.24 3.67 -5.71
C ARG A 148 -6.46 3.25 -4.27
N GLY A 149 -5.53 3.65 -3.39
CA GLY A 149 -5.61 3.46 -1.94
C GLY A 149 -4.26 3.67 -1.25
N ASP A 150 -4.25 3.71 0.07
CA ASP A 150 -3.01 3.68 0.87
C ASP A 150 -2.72 2.23 1.31
N TYR A 151 -1.44 1.86 1.45
CA TYR A 151 -1.03 0.56 1.99
C TYR A 151 0.02 0.68 3.10
N THR A 152 0.07 -0.32 3.97
CA THR A 152 1.12 -0.50 4.99
C THR A 152 1.44 -1.99 5.18
N PHE A 153 2.72 -2.36 5.30
CA PHE A 153 3.15 -3.73 5.58
C PHE A 153 3.79 -3.84 6.98
N ASP A 154 3.23 -4.69 7.86
CA ASP A 154 3.78 -4.93 9.20
C ASP A 154 4.35 -6.35 9.34
N GLU A 155 5.68 -6.45 9.33
CA GLU A 155 6.45 -7.70 9.48
C GLU A 155 6.28 -8.40 10.82
N ARG A 156 5.66 -7.77 11.83
CA ARG A 156 5.50 -8.34 13.18
C ARG A 156 4.19 -9.12 13.32
N ILE A 157 3.32 -9.03 12.32
CA ILE A 157 1.96 -9.57 12.34
C ILE A 157 1.86 -10.91 11.61
N ARG A 158 1.21 -11.90 12.22
CA ARG A 158 0.98 -13.25 11.67
C ARG A 158 -0.50 -13.61 11.67
N ALA A 159 -0.91 -14.50 10.76
CA ALA A 159 -2.27 -15.02 10.74
C ALA A 159 -2.50 -15.99 11.92
N SER A 160 -3.36 -15.58 12.85
CA SER A 160 -3.80 -16.40 13.99
C SER A 160 -5.06 -17.21 13.67
N HIS A 161 -5.13 -17.78 12.46
CA HIS A 161 -6.30 -18.52 11.97
C HIS A 161 -5.90 -19.95 11.59
N GLU A 162 -6.77 -20.90 11.93
CA GLU A 162 -6.64 -22.32 11.61
C GLU A 162 -6.94 -22.58 10.13
N VAL A 163 -7.95 -21.89 9.57
CA VAL A 163 -8.22 -21.89 8.13
C VAL A 163 -7.21 -21.01 7.43
N ARG A 164 -6.48 -21.61 6.50
CA ARG A 164 -5.50 -20.98 5.61
C ARG A 164 -5.75 -21.47 4.19
N PHE A 165 -5.46 -20.64 3.20
CA PHE A 165 -5.29 -21.11 1.83
C PHE A 165 -3.80 -21.36 1.56
N ASP A 166 -3.52 -22.38 0.75
CA ASP A 166 -2.18 -22.80 0.36
C ASP A 166 -1.95 -22.38 -1.09
N TRP A 167 -1.71 -21.08 -1.29
CA TRP A 167 -1.43 -20.48 -2.59
C TRP A 167 -0.02 -19.91 -2.59
N SER A 168 0.69 -20.13 -3.68
CA SER A 168 1.90 -19.36 -3.93
C SER A 168 1.56 -17.91 -4.28
N ALA A 169 2.55 -17.02 -4.16
CA ALA A 169 2.41 -15.65 -4.63
C ALA A 169 2.10 -15.57 -6.13
N GLU A 170 2.63 -16.46 -6.96
CA GLU A 170 2.35 -16.42 -8.41
C GLU A 170 0.91 -16.81 -8.74
N ASP A 171 0.36 -17.82 -8.06
CA ASP A 171 -1.04 -18.25 -8.27
C ASP A 171 -2.00 -17.13 -7.84
N CYS A 172 -1.70 -16.47 -6.72
CA CYS A 172 -2.43 -15.31 -6.23
C CYS A 172 -2.43 -14.14 -7.24
N ILE A 173 -1.25 -13.82 -7.82
CA ILE A 173 -1.15 -12.75 -8.83
C ILE A 173 -1.88 -13.12 -10.11
N LEU A 174 -1.69 -14.34 -10.62
CA LEU A 174 -2.32 -14.80 -11.85
C LEU A 174 -3.83 -14.83 -11.73
N GLU A 175 -4.39 -15.53 -10.73
CA GLU A 175 -5.84 -15.65 -10.57
C GLU A 175 -6.50 -14.31 -10.19
N GLY A 176 -5.84 -13.49 -9.38
CA GLY A 176 -6.32 -12.14 -9.07
C GLY A 176 -6.40 -11.23 -10.30
N ALA A 177 -5.37 -11.26 -11.15
CA ALA A 177 -5.36 -10.50 -12.39
C ALA A 177 -6.37 -11.04 -13.42
N ARG A 178 -6.48 -12.36 -13.55
CA ARG A 178 -7.51 -13.03 -14.38
C ARG A 178 -8.92 -12.61 -13.96
N HIS A 179 -9.19 -12.50 -12.65
CA HIS A 179 -10.48 -12.07 -12.12
C HIS A 179 -10.74 -10.57 -12.38
N ALA A 180 -9.80 -9.69 -12.07
CA ALA A 180 -9.96 -8.26 -12.30
C ALA A 180 -10.15 -7.89 -13.78
N ALA A 181 -9.48 -8.62 -14.69
CA ALA A 181 -9.62 -8.41 -16.13
C ALA A 181 -10.97 -8.88 -16.71
N LEU A 182 -11.83 -9.57 -15.95
CA LEU A 182 -13.23 -9.80 -16.31
C LEU A 182 -14.09 -8.54 -16.15
N VAL A 183 -13.60 -7.52 -15.43
CA VAL A 183 -14.27 -6.23 -15.28
C VAL A 183 -13.75 -5.30 -16.37
N GLU A 184 -14.52 -5.17 -17.46
CA GLU A 184 -14.24 -4.36 -18.66
C GLU A 184 -13.58 -3.01 -18.34
N LYS A 185 -14.21 -2.20 -17.47
CA LYS A 185 -13.68 -0.90 -17.02
C LYS A 185 -12.25 -0.97 -16.44
N ILE A 186 -11.89 -2.03 -15.72
CA ILE A 186 -10.56 -2.21 -15.15
C ILE A 186 -9.59 -2.67 -16.24
N ALA A 187 -9.99 -3.60 -17.09
CA ALA A 187 -9.20 -4.02 -18.26
C ALA A 187 -8.84 -2.81 -19.14
N ASP A 188 -9.80 -1.95 -19.49
CA ASP A 188 -9.56 -0.74 -20.29
C ASP A 188 -8.71 0.33 -19.58
N THR A 189 -8.77 0.39 -18.24
CA THR A 189 -7.93 1.31 -17.45
C THR A 189 -6.45 0.86 -17.45
N LEU A 190 -6.21 -0.45 -17.45
CA LEU A 190 -4.87 -1.04 -17.49
C LEU A 190 -4.32 -1.10 -18.92
N LEU A 191 -5.17 -1.50 -19.86
CA LEU A 191 -4.88 -1.75 -21.28
C LEU A 191 -5.90 -1.01 -22.16
N PRO A 192 -5.70 0.30 -22.40
CA PRO A 192 -6.46 1.01 -23.42
C PRO A 192 -6.18 0.41 -24.81
N GLU A 193 -7.06 0.67 -25.78
CA GLU A 193 -7.01 0.12 -27.15
C GLU A 193 -5.68 0.42 -27.87
N ASP A 194 -5.09 1.60 -27.61
CA ASP A 194 -3.81 2.06 -28.16
C ASP A 194 -2.57 1.58 -27.38
N ALA A 195 -2.72 0.66 -26.42
CA ALA A 195 -1.62 0.15 -25.63
C ALA A 195 -0.66 -0.73 -26.46
N GLU A 196 0.59 -0.27 -26.59
CA GLU A 196 1.71 -1.11 -27.03
C GLU A 196 2.29 -1.89 -25.85
N ILE A 197 2.50 -3.19 -26.07
CA ILE A 197 2.93 -4.15 -25.05
C ILE A 197 4.21 -4.84 -25.50
N GLU A 198 5.20 -4.96 -24.62
CA GLU A 198 6.46 -5.67 -24.89
C GLU A 198 6.82 -6.66 -23.78
N GLN A 199 7.70 -7.63 -24.09
CA GLN A 199 8.25 -8.55 -23.08
C GLN A 199 9.25 -7.84 -22.17
N VAL A 200 9.13 -8.08 -20.86
CA VAL A 200 10.09 -7.56 -19.89
C VAL A 200 11.39 -8.36 -19.97
N ASN A 201 12.49 -7.67 -20.30
CA ASN A 201 13.79 -8.29 -20.50
C ASN A 201 14.51 -8.58 -19.15
N LEU A 202 13.93 -9.48 -18.36
CA LEU A 202 14.40 -9.84 -17.02
C LEU A 202 15.68 -10.68 -17.08
N ASN A 203 16.84 -10.02 -16.95
CA ASN A 203 18.16 -10.63 -16.83
C ASN A 203 18.27 -11.62 -15.66
N GLY A 204 17.85 -12.87 -15.86
CA GLY A 204 17.96 -14.00 -14.92
C GLY A 204 17.00 -13.98 -13.72
N LYS A 205 16.38 -12.85 -13.36
CA LYS A 205 15.38 -12.75 -12.27
C LYS A 205 13.95 -13.16 -12.70
N ARG A 206 13.82 -14.28 -13.42
CA ARG A 206 12.50 -14.81 -13.80
C ARG A 206 11.90 -15.55 -12.60
N LEU A 207 10.72 -15.13 -12.16
CA LEU A 207 9.82 -16.04 -11.42
C LEU A 207 9.45 -17.18 -12.39
N ASP A 208 9.56 -18.43 -11.95
CA ASP A 208 9.31 -19.57 -12.82
C ASP A 208 7.81 -19.84 -12.96
N PHE A 209 7.20 -19.20 -13.97
CA PHE A 209 5.80 -19.41 -14.33
C PHE A 209 5.59 -20.63 -15.24
N SER A 210 6.62 -21.47 -15.48
CA SER A 210 6.46 -22.66 -16.31
C SER A 210 5.43 -23.61 -15.68
N GLY A 211 4.40 -23.94 -16.46
CA GLY A 211 3.26 -24.74 -16.00
C GLY A 211 2.14 -24.00 -15.25
N LYS A 212 2.24 -22.68 -15.00
CA LYS A 212 1.19 -21.87 -14.36
C LYS A 212 0.35 -21.02 -15.32
N LEU A 213 0.93 -20.66 -16.46
CA LEU A 213 0.21 -19.99 -17.55
C LEU A 213 -0.77 -20.97 -18.21
N ASN A 214 -1.96 -20.48 -18.54
CA ASN A 214 -2.91 -21.25 -19.33
C ASN A 214 -2.50 -21.26 -20.84
N PRO A 215 -3.12 -22.09 -21.70
CA PRO A 215 -2.74 -22.15 -23.12
C PRO A 215 -2.90 -20.83 -23.87
N VAL A 216 -3.88 -20.00 -23.50
CA VAL A 216 -4.16 -18.71 -24.14
C VAL A 216 -3.08 -17.69 -23.78
N GLU A 217 -2.74 -17.55 -22.49
CA GLU A 217 -1.64 -16.71 -22.01
C GLU A 217 -0.29 -17.14 -22.59
N SER A 218 -0.02 -18.45 -22.63
CA SER A 218 1.22 -18.99 -23.21
C SER A 218 1.33 -18.66 -24.70
N TYR A 219 0.20 -18.72 -25.43
CA TYR A 219 0.16 -18.37 -26.84
C TYR A 219 0.32 -16.87 -27.06
N VAL A 220 -0.40 -16.02 -26.32
CA VAL A 220 -0.28 -14.55 -26.36
C VAL A 220 1.15 -14.11 -26.04
N PHE A 221 1.75 -14.63 -24.97
CA PHE A 221 3.15 -14.35 -24.61
C PHE A 221 4.12 -14.74 -25.74
N SER A 222 3.88 -15.86 -26.42
CA SER A 222 4.70 -16.30 -27.57
C SER A 222 4.59 -15.44 -28.83
N ARG A 223 3.63 -14.51 -28.90
CA ARG A 223 3.42 -13.61 -30.05
C ARG A 223 3.98 -12.20 -29.84
N VAL A 224 4.27 -11.82 -28.61
CA VAL A 224 4.89 -10.53 -28.28
C VAL A 224 6.42 -10.71 -28.29
N GLU A 225 7.05 -10.69 -29.47
CA GLU A 225 8.52 -10.70 -29.58
C GLU A 225 9.14 -9.29 -29.51
N THR A 226 8.38 -8.28 -29.94
CA THR A 226 8.68 -6.85 -29.88
C THR A 226 7.52 -6.10 -29.23
N ALA A 227 7.63 -4.78 -29.07
CA ALA A 227 6.47 -3.93 -28.84
C ALA A 227 5.41 -4.19 -29.93
N THR A 228 4.19 -4.53 -29.49
CA THR A 228 3.04 -4.89 -30.35
C THR A 228 1.79 -4.24 -29.79
N ALA A 229 1.00 -3.58 -30.65
CA ALA A 229 -0.29 -3.00 -30.28
C ALA A 229 -1.33 -4.08 -29.95
N LEU A 230 -2.25 -3.77 -29.04
CA LEU A 230 -3.26 -4.71 -28.56
C LEU A 230 -4.18 -5.24 -29.70
N ASP A 231 -4.57 -4.38 -30.64
CA ASP A 231 -5.36 -4.74 -31.81
C ASP A 231 -4.62 -5.71 -32.74
N ASP A 232 -3.35 -5.43 -33.05
CA ASP A 232 -2.51 -6.31 -33.86
C ASP A 232 -2.32 -7.68 -33.18
N LEU A 233 -2.20 -7.70 -31.85
CA LEU A 233 -2.11 -8.93 -31.08
C LEU A 233 -3.41 -9.74 -31.12
N CYS A 234 -4.59 -9.10 -31.10
CA CYS A 234 -5.87 -9.77 -31.34
C CYS A 234 -5.93 -10.38 -32.74
N LEU A 235 -5.55 -9.61 -33.78
CA LEU A 235 -5.54 -10.07 -35.17
C LEU A 235 -4.57 -11.24 -35.41
N GLN A 236 -3.36 -11.18 -34.85
CA GLN A 236 -2.34 -12.22 -35.00
C GLN A 236 -2.67 -13.51 -34.24
N THR A 237 -3.32 -13.40 -33.09
CA THR A 237 -3.70 -14.57 -32.27
C THR A 237 -5.04 -15.19 -32.70
N GLY A 238 -5.90 -14.43 -33.37
CA GLY A 238 -7.27 -14.83 -33.68
C GLY A 238 -8.17 -14.94 -32.44
N LEU A 239 -7.72 -14.42 -31.30
CA LEU A 239 -8.47 -14.36 -30.06
C LEU A 239 -9.41 -13.14 -30.10
N GLY A 240 -10.62 -13.29 -29.56
CA GLY A 240 -11.51 -12.15 -29.35
C GLY A 240 -10.91 -11.17 -28.34
N GLU A 241 -11.16 -9.88 -28.54
CA GLU A 241 -10.58 -8.76 -27.78
C GLU A 241 -10.55 -8.99 -26.26
N ALA A 242 -11.67 -9.40 -25.66
CA ALA A 242 -11.78 -9.67 -24.23
C ALA A 242 -10.83 -10.79 -23.75
N ALA A 243 -10.62 -11.84 -24.56
CA ALA A 243 -9.70 -12.93 -24.22
C ALA A 243 -8.23 -12.48 -24.34
N THR A 244 -7.91 -11.64 -25.33
CA THR A 244 -6.58 -11.03 -25.47
C THR A 244 -6.30 -10.07 -24.31
N LYS A 245 -7.21 -9.14 -24.01
CA LYS A 245 -7.15 -8.23 -22.85
C LYS A 245 -6.94 -9.00 -21.55
N GLN A 246 -7.72 -10.06 -21.30
CA GLN A 246 -7.56 -10.90 -20.11
C GLN A 246 -6.18 -11.56 -20.01
N ALA A 247 -5.68 -12.15 -21.09
CA ALA A 247 -4.38 -12.79 -21.12
C ALA A 247 -3.24 -11.78 -20.93
N VAL A 248 -3.30 -10.62 -21.59
CA VAL A 248 -2.30 -9.55 -21.43
C VAL A 248 -2.33 -8.98 -20.02
N CYS A 249 -3.50 -8.71 -19.43
CA CYS A 249 -3.62 -8.25 -18.03
C CYS A 249 -2.96 -9.23 -17.05
N ALA A 250 -3.18 -10.54 -17.22
CA ALA A 250 -2.54 -11.56 -16.39
C ALA A 250 -1.00 -11.51 -16.54
N LEU A 251 -0.49 -11.50 -17.78
CA LEU A 251 0.94 -11.47 -18.08
C LEU A 251 1.63 -10.19 -17.59
N VAL A 252 0.97 -9.03 -17.67
CA VAL A 252 1.46 -7.76 -17.13
C VAL A 252 1.49 -7.80 -15.59
N ALA A 253 0.46 -8.35 -14.94
CA ALA A 253 0.42 -8.43 -13.49
C ALA A 253 1.57 -9.28 -12.89
N VAL A 254 1.92 -10.40 -13.51
CA VAL A 254 3.12 -11.18 -13.10
C VAL A 254 4.45 -10.57 -13.56
N GLY A 255 4.45 -9.55 -14.42
CA GLY A 255 5.64 -8.87 -14.91
C GLY A 255 6.38 -9.63 -16.02
N LEU A 256 5.65 -10.40 -16.82
CA LEU A 256 6.16 -11.02 -18.06
C LEU A 256 6.05 -10.08 -19.25
N LEU A 257 5.01 -9.24 -19.27
CA LEU A 257 4.82 -8.15 -20.21
C LEU A 257 4.80 -6.80 -19.46
N LYS A 258 5.10 -5.70 -20.14
CA LYS A 258 4.94 -4.31 -19.64
C LYS A 258 4.32 -3.42 -20.71
N ARG A 259 3.78 -2.25 -20.34
CA ARG A 259 3.25 -1.27 -21.28
C ARG A 259 4.32 -0.24 -21.64
N VAL A 260 4.56 -0.06 -22.94
CA VAL A 260 5.53 0.90 -23.46
C VAL A 260 5.16 2.32 -23.02
N GLY A 261 6.14 3.10 -22.57
CA GLY A 261 5.95 4.53 -22.26
C GLY A 261 5.30 4.87 -20.92
N VAL A 262 4.96 3.88 -20.08
CA VAL A 262 4.46 4.14 -18.70
C VAL A 262 5.26 3.40 -17.63
N ASP A 263 5.76 2.19 -17.92
CA ASP A 263 6.63 1.48 -16.99
C ASP A 263 8.10 1.98 -17.02
N ASP A 264 8.43 2.93 -17.90
CA ASP A 264 9.79 3.46 -18.10
C ASP A 264 10.25 4.39 -16.95
N ASP A 265 9.32 4.96 -16.16
CA ASP A 265 9.64 5.72 -14.95
C ASP A 265 10.10 4.81 -13.78
N ASP A 266 9.68 3.53 -13.75
CA ASP A 266 10.23 2.53 -12.82
C ASP A 266 11.59 1.97 -13.35
N GLU A 267 11.84 1.95 -14.67
CA GLU A 267 13.16 1.61 -15.23
C GLU A 267 14.24 2.68 -14.98
N ALA A 268 13.87 3.94 -14.78
CA ALA A 268 14.79 4.97 -14.26
C ALA A 268 15.33 4.65 -12.85
N ASN A 269 14.67 3.74 -12.12
CA ASN A 269 15.12 3.17 -10.84
C ASN A 269 15.59 1.71 -10.92
N ALA A 270 15.60 1.09 -12.12
CA ALA A 270 16.21 -0.22 -12.34
C ALA A 270 17.74 -0.09 -12.39
N MET A 271 18.34 0.24 -11.23
CA MET A 271 19.78 0.29 -11.05
C MET A 271 20.38 -1.06 -11.45
N SER A 272 21.47 -1.04 -12.22
CA SER A 272 22.12 -2.28 -12.65
C SER A 272 22.57 -3.08 -11.41
N ALA A 273 22.66 -4.40 -11.51
CA ALA A 273 23.08 -5.23 -10.38
C ALA A 273 24.44 -4.78 -9.79
N GLU A 274 25.33 -4.27 -10.66
CA GLU A 274 26.62 -3.66 -10.31
C GLU A 274 26.48 -2.34 -9.52
N GLN A 275 25.46 -1.53 -9.85
CA GLN A 275 25.15 -0.29 -9.12
C GLN A 275 24.47 -0.56 -7.78
N GLU A 276 23.58 -1.56 -7.71
CA GLU A 276 22.91 -1.94 -6.46
C GLU A 276 23.89 -2.59 -5.47
N GLU A 277 24.82 -3.44 -5.95
CA GLU A 277 25.96 -3.93 -5.16
C GLU A 277 26.84 -2.77 -4.65
N ALA A 278 27.20 -1.82 -5.51
CA ALA A 278 27.97 -0.63 -5.12
C ALA A 278 27.25 0.29 -4.12
N ILE A 279 25.92 0.34 -4.15
CA ILE A 279 25.10 1.10 -3.20
C ILE A 279 25.01 0.38 -1.85
N GLU A 280 24.88 -0.93 -1.82
CA GLU A 280 24.84 -1.70 -0.58
C GLU A 280 26.23 -1.70 0.12
N ASP A 281 27.32 -1.79 -0.64
CA ASP A 281 28.68 -1.57 -0.11
C ASP A 281 28.86 -0.17 0.49
N LEU A 282 28.31 0.86 -0.17
CA LEU A 282 28.30 2.21 0.36
C LEU A 282 27.44 2.34 1.64
N ARG A 283 26.26 1.69 1.69
CA ARG A 283 25.38 1.64 2.87
C ARG A 283 26.10 1.01 4.07
N LYS A 284 26.88 -0.04 3.84
CA LYS A 284 27.73 -0.72 4.85
C LYS A 284 28.87 0.17 5.33
N GLU A 285 29.61 0.82 4.43
CA GLU A 285 30.71 1.71 4.79
C GLU A 285 30.23 2.97 5.56
N ILE A 286 29.11 3.58 5.14
CA ILE A 286 28.47 4.68 5.87
C ILE A 286 28.07 4.24 7.28
N SER A 287 27.45 3.05 7.42
CA SER A 287 27.01 2.52 8.71
C SER A 287 28.19 2.21 9.63
N ARG A 288 29.28 1.64 9.08
CA ARG A 288 30.55 1.40 9.79
C ARG A 288 31.15 2.71 10.30
N ARG A 289 31.20 3.76 9.47
CA ARG A 289 31.70 5.09 9.86
C ARG A 289 30.84 5.76 10.93
N LEU A 290 29.52 5.76 10.78
CA LEU A 290 28.61 6.31 11.79
C LEU A 290 28.68 5.56 13.13
N HIS A 291 29.04 4.27 13.13
CA HIS A 291 29.34 3.54 14.35
C HIS A 291 30.66 4.01 14.98
N PHE A 292 31.75 4.03 14.19
CA PHE A 292 33.08 4.47 14.63
C PHE A 292 33.08 5.92 15.17
N TYR A 293 32.37 6.83 14.50
CA TYR A 293 32.27 8.26 14.85
C TYR A 293 31.56 8.54 16.19
N LYS A 294 30.96 7.53 16.84
CA LYS A 294 30.43 7.64 18.21
C LYS A 294 31.53 7.64 19.27
N THR A 295 32.68 7.03 18.97
CA THR A 295 33.80 6.85 19.90
C THR A 295 35.11 7.48 19.42
N ALA A 296 35.21 7.85 18.13
CA ALA A 296 36.42 8.42 17.53
C ALA A 296 36.67 9.90 17.90
N ASP A 297 37.95 10.25 18.05
CA ASP A 297 38.42 11.64 18.18
C ASP A 297 38.47 12.38 16.82
N HIS A 298 38.61 13.71 16.79
CA HIS A 298 38.57 14.47 15.52
C HIS A 298 39.72 14.13 14.56
N TYR A 299 40.87 13.66 15.07
CA TYR A 299 41.98 13.20 14.24
C TYR A 299 41.65 11.84 13.61
N GLU A 300 41.05 10.94 14.38
CA GLU A 300 40.56 9.63 13.94
C GLU A 300 39.43 9.76 12.90
N VAL A 301 38.49 10.71 13.08
CA VAL A 301 37.40 10.98 12.10
C VAL A 301 37.95 11.37 10.72
N LEU A 302 39.02 12.17 10.69
CA LEU A 302 39.69 12.60 9.46
C LEU A 302 40.76 11.62 8.96
N GLY A 303 41.12 10.59 9.73
CA GLY A 303 42.17 9.63 9.39
C GLY A 303 43.58 10.20 9.40
N ILE A 304 43.86 11.18 10.26
CA ILE A 304 45.14 11.90 10.37
C ILE A 304 45.77 11.74 11.76
N THR A 305 47.01 12.19 11.93
CA THR A 305 47.69 12.16 13.23
C THR A 305 47.71 13.53 13.90
N ARG A 306 47.94 13.57 15.23
CA ARG A 306 48.14 14.82 15.97
C ARG A 306 49.37 15.63 15.52
N ARG A 307 50.25 15.05 14.69
CA ARG A 307 51.41 15.72 14.08
C ARG A 307 51.14 16.28 12.68
N SER A 308 49.96 15.99 12.11
CA SER A 308 49.66 16.38 10.72
C SER A 308 49.60 17.89 10.53
N THR A 309 50.07 18.32 9.35
CA THR A 309 50.11 19.71 8.93
C THR A 309 48.74 20.21 8.47
N ALA A 310 48.53 21.54 8.42
CA ALA A 310 47.29 22.11 7.91
C ALA A 310 47.00 21.74 6.44
N ALA A 311 48.06 21.49 5.64
CA ALA A 311 47.93 21.01 4.27
C ALA A 311 47.42 19.57 4.21
N GLU A 312 47.93 18.67 5.06
CA GLU A 312 47.43 17.30 5.19
C GLU A 312 45.97 17.25 5.67
N MET A 313 45.61 18.07 6.67
CA MET A 313 44.24 18.20 7.17
C MET A 313 43.27 18.61 6.06
N LYS A 314 43.62 19.65 5.30
CA LYS A 314 42.83 20.15 4.18
C LYS A 314 42.71 19.10 3.07
N SER A 315 43.77 18.36 2.78
CA SER A 315 43.77 17.25 1.82
C SER A 315 42.85 16.10 2.27
N ALA A 316 42.95 15.67 3.54
CA ALA A 316 42.10 14.65 4.12
C ALA A 316 40.62 15.04 4.10
N TYR A 317 40.31 16.28 4.49
CA TYR A 317 38.95 16.84 4.41
C TYR A 317 38.40 16.81 2.98
N TYR A 318 39.13 17.32 1.97
CA TYR A 318 38.64 17.29 0.58
C TYR A 318 38.46 15.87 0.03
N LYS A 319 39.33 14.92 0.41
CA LYS A 319 39.20 13.51 0.01
C LYS A 319 37.89 12.92 0.56
N LEU A 320 37.61 13.13 1.84
CA LEU A 320 36.38 12.65 2.49
C LEU A 320 35.13 13.38 2.00
N ALA A 321 35.19 14.71 1.84
CA ALA A 321 34.10 15.53 1.31
C ALA A 321 33.70 15.09 -0.11
N LYS A 322 34.66 14.80 -0.99
CA LYS A 322 34.40 14.28 -2.35
C LYS A 322 33.78 12.87 -2.35
N GLN A 323 34.10 12.06 -1.35
CA GLN A 323 33.60 10.69 -1.23
C GLN A 323 32.17 10.64 -0.66
N PHE A 324 31.87 11.47 0.35
CA PHE A 324 30.63 11.42 1.14
C PHE A 324 29.73 12.67 0.96
N HIS A 325 29.80 13.37 -0.18
CA HIS A 325 28.96 14.54 -0.43
C HIS A 325 27.47 14.16 -0.59
N PRO A 326 26.52 14.79 0.14
CA PRO A 326 25.10 14.43 0.07
C PRO A 326 24.47 14.56 -1.32
N ASP A 327 24.87 15.56 -2.13
CA ASP A 327 24.32 15.74 -3.49
C ASP A 327 24.63 14.59 -4.45
N ARG A 328 25.62 13.73 -4.16
CA ARG A 328 26.01 12.62 -5.04
C ARG A 328 24.91 11.54 -5.14
N TYR A 329 23.96 11.52 -4.21
CA TYR A 329 22.88 10.54 -4.11
C TYR A 329 21.51 11.21 -3.92
N ARG A 330 21.24 12.28 -4.67
CA ARG A 330 20.01 13.12 -4.55
C ARG A 330 18.69 12.35 -4.60
N HIS A 331 18.66 11.19 -5.27
CA HIS A 331 17.47 10.37 -5.48
C HIS A 331 17.24 9.32 -4.38
N HIS A 332 18.17 9.14 -3.42
CA HIS A 332 18.04 8.15 -2.34
C HIS A 332 17.93 8.84 -0.97
N GLU A 333 16.71 9.06 -0.49
CA GLU A 333 16.47 9.85 0.74
C GLU A 333 17.12 9.24 2.00
N GLU A 334 17.07 7.91 2.19
CA GLU A 334 17.70 7.23 3.33
C GLU A 334 19.22 7.43 3.35
N LEU A 335 19.87 7.30 2.18
CA LEU A 335 21.32 7.49 2.03
C LEU A 335 21.69 8.96 2.21
N ARG A 336 20.88 9.89 1.68
CA ARG A 336 21.09 11.34 1.84
C ARG A 336 21.16 11.73 3.32
N LEU A 337 20.22 11.26 4.15
CA LEU A 337 20.20 11.53 5.59
C LEU A 337 21.43 10.97 6.32
N LYS A 338 21.87 9.76 5.98
CA LYS A 338 23.07 9.13 6.58
C LYS A 338 24.37 9.79 6.11
N LEU A 339 24.45 10.18 4.84
CA LEU A 339 25.57 10.95 4.27
C LEU A 339 25.66 12.35 4.88
N GLU A 340 24.54 13.03 5.11
CA GLU A 340 24.48 14.33 5.76
C GLU A 340 25.04 14.26 7.19
N ALA A 341 24.72 13.20 7.94
CA ALA A 341 25.31 12.94 9.26
C ALA A 341 26.83 12.65 9.21
N VAL A 342 27.30 11.86 8.24
CA VAL A 342 28.75 11.59 8.02
C VAL A 342 29.49 12.87 7.66
N PHE A 343 28.97 13.63 6.69
CA PHE A 343 29.55 14.88 6.18
C PHE A 343 29.60 15.97 7.25
N SER A 344 28.55 16.09 8.06
CA SER A 344 28.50 17.01 9.21
C SER A 344 29.61 16.70 10.22
N LYS A 345 29.80 15.42 10.58
CA LYS A 345 30.87 15.00 11.50
C LYS A 345 32.28 15.23 10.94
N ILE A 346 32.48 15.02 9.64
CA ILE A 346 33.75 15.32 8.95
C ILE A 346 34.03 16.83 8.98
N SER A 347 33.03 17.65 8.68
CA SER A 347 33.15 19.12 8.64
C SER A 347 33.45 19.70 10.01
N GLN A 348 32.71 19.30 11.06
CA GLN A 348 32.99 19.67 12.45
C GLN A 348 34.42 19.30 12.88
N SER A 349 34.91 18.13 12.47
CA SER A 349 36.25 17.66 12.82
C SER A 349 37.35 18.43 12.09
N TYR A 350 37.09 18.88 10.85
CA TYR A 350 37.99 19.78 10.14
C TYR A 350 37.97 21.20 10.72
N GLU A 351 36.81 21.77 11.01
CA GLU A 351 36.67 23.09 11.64
C GLU A 351 37.47 23.16 12.95
N ALA A 352 37.25 22.20 13.87
CA ALA A 352 37.93 22.13 15.16
C ALA A 352 39.47 21.96 15.07
N LEU A 353 39.99 21.37 13.98
CA LEU A 353 41.43 21.11 13.81
C LEU A 353 42.14 22.09 12.87
N SER A 354 41.39 22.80 12.02
CA SER A 354 41.94 23.72 11.01
C SER A 354 42.39 25.06 11.59
N ASP A 355 41.73 25.54 12.65
CA ASP A 355 42.15 26.71 13.41
C ASP A 355 43.19 26.30 14.48
N PRO A 356 44.41 26.89 14.47
CA PRO A 356 45.43 26.60 15.48
C PRO A 356 45.00 26.81 16.93
N ARG A 357 44.03 27.72 17.20
CA ARG A 357 43.52 27.98 18.56
C ARG A 357 42.57 26.87 19.00
N GLN A 358 41.55 26.59 18.20
CA GLN A 358 40.57 25.53 18.48
C GLN A 358 41.25 24.16 18.58
N ARG A 359 42.26 23.89 17.74
CA ARG A 359 43.08 22.68 17.84
C ARG A 359 43.83 22.57 19.17
N ALA A 360 44.41 23.68 19.66
CA ALA A 360 45.13 23.69 20.93
C ALA A 360 44.19 23.47 22.13
N GLU A 361 43.02 24.10 22.12
CA GLU A 361 41.96 23.89 23.12
C GLU A 361 41.45 22.43 23.10
N TYR A 362 41.27 21.85 21.91
CA TYR A 362 40.87 20.46 21.74
C TYR A 362 41.94 19.46 22.21
N ASP A 363 43.22 19.72 21.92
CA ASP A 363 44.36 18.91 22.40
C ASP A 363 44.50 19.00 23.93
N GLU A 364 44.18 20.13 24.55
CA GLU A 364 44.12 20.28 26.01
C GLU A 364 42.92 19.52 26.61
N HIS A 365 41.76 19.57 25.97
CA HIS A 365 40.59 18.80 26.36
C HIS A 365 40.86 17.29 26.30
N LEU A 366 41.48 16.79 25.22
CA LEU A 366 41.90 15.38 25.08
C LEU A 366 42.97 14.94 26.09
N ARG A 367 43.76 15.87 26.64
CA ARG A 367 44.69 15.60 27.74
C ARG A 367 44.00 15.44 29.09
N LYS A 368 42.95 16.23 29.35
CA LYS A 368 42.17 16.17 30.60
C LYS A 368 41.18 15.00 30.60
N ASN A 369 40.55 14.75 29.45
CA ASN A 369 39.55 13.71 29.23
C ASN A 369 40.05 12.71 28.16
N PRO A 370 40.92 11.74 28.53
CA PRO A 370 41.40 10.74 27.59
C PRO A 370 40.25 9.82 27.16
N VAL A 371 39.91 9.87 25.87
CA VAL A 371 38.93 8.95 25.26
C VAL A 371 39.49 7.51 25.33
N PRO A 372 38.69 6.50 25.72
CA PRO A 372 39.14 5.11 25.71
C PRO A 372 39.60 4.69 24.31
N LYS A 373 40.82 4.19 24.18
CA LYS A 373 41.38 3.74 22.90
C LYS A 373 40.54 2.60 22.31
N ALA A 374 39.77 2.90 21.28
CA ALA A 374 39.09 1.91 20.46
C ALA A 374 40.07 1.29 19.43
N VAL A 375 41.02 0.48 19.90
CA VAL A 375 42.00 -0.21 19.02
C VAL A 375 42.22 -1.65 19.47
N ALA A 376 41.61 -2.62 18.75
CA ALA A 376 42.10 -4.01 18.62
C ALA A 376 41.34 -4.91 17.60
N GLU A 377 40.58 -4.41 16.61
CA GLU A 377 39.94 -5.30 15.60
C GLU A 377 39.94 -4.81 14.14
N LEU A 378 40.69 -3.74 13.83
CA LEU A 378 41.15 -3.45 12.47
C LEU A 378 42.66 -3.18 12.55
N GLY A 379 43.44 -3.99 11.83
CA GLY A 379 44.90 -3.90 11.84
C GLY A 379 45.42 -2.58 11.26
N HIS A 380 46.71 -2.33 11.44
CA HIS A 380 47.42 -1.21 10.83
C HIS A 380 47.53 -1.35 9.30
N GLU A 381 46.42 -1.16 8.60
CA GLU A 381 46.39 -0.74 7.21
C GLU A 381 45.48 0.48 7.08
N ALA A 382 46.08 1.66 7.23
CA ALA A 382 45.64 2.84 6.49
C ALA A 382 46.01 2.69 5.00
N ALA A 383 45.69 1.54 4.41
CA ALA A 383 45.68 1.37 2.98
C ALA A 383 44.60 2.29 2.40
N PRO A 384 44.82 2.92 1.23
CA PRO A 384 43.74 3.62 0.57
C PRO A 384 42.63 2.60 0.27
N ALA A 385 41.43 2.83 0.82
CA ALA A 385 40.25 2.10 0.39
C ALA A 385 40.18 2.16 -1.15
N PRO A 386 39.82 1.05 -1.83
CA PRO A 386 39.85 0.98 -3.28
C PRO A 386 39.07 2.16 -3.89
N GLU A 387 39.59 2.76 -4.95
CA GLU A 387 38.80 3.71 -5.74
C GLU A 387 37.61 2.95 -6.31
N ILE A 388 36.43 3.11 -5.69
CA ILE A 388 35.17 2.61 -6.25
C ILE A 388 34.86 3.46 -7.49
N LYS A 389 35.37 3.01 -8.64
CA LYS A 389 35.17 3.62 -9.96
C LYS A 389 33.80 3.27 -10.49
N ILE A 390 32.78 3.94 -9.94
CA ILE A 390 31.43 3.90 -10.50
C ILE A 390 31.41 4.76 -11.77
N PRO A 391 30.89 4.26 -12.91
CA PRO A 391 30.76 5.06 -14.12
C PRO A 391 29.87 6.27 -13.86
N VAL A 392 30.37 7.45 -14.19
CA VAL A 392 29.60 8.70 -14.09
C VAL A 392 28.64 8.76 -15.27
N SER A 393 27.34 8.73 -15.01
CA SER A 393 26.31 9.02 -16.01
C SER A 393 26.63 10.37 -16.67
N GLN A 394 26.90 10.36 -17.97
CA GLN A 394 27.22 11.61 -18.68
C GLN A 394 26.01 12.55 -18.57
N PRO A 395 26.21 13.83 -18.24
CA PRO A 395 25.12 14.79 -18.31
C PRO A 395 24.62 14.87 -19.76
N LEU A 396 23.31 14.73 -19.93
CA LEU A 396 22.61 14.87 -21.22
C LEU A 396 23.13 16.13 -21.93
N ARG A 397 23.64 15.96 -23.16
CA ARG A 397 24.11 17.08 -23.97
C ARG A 397 22.93 18.00 -24.27
N VAL A 398 22.92 19.16 -23.63
CA VAL A 398 22.00 20.25 -23.96
C VAL A 398 22.22 20.62 -25.43
N SER A 399 21.16 20.52 -26.22
CA SER A 399 21.15 20.84 -27.63
C SER A 399 21.36 22.35 -27.83
N THR A 400 22.20 22.70 -28.81
CA THR A 400 22.27 24.05 -29.38
C THR A 400 22.21 23.97 -30.90
N PRO A 401 21.62 24.98 -31.57
CA PRO A 401 21.12 24.85 -32.94
C PRO A 401 22.17 25.28 -33.97
N LEU A 402 22.01 24.82 -35.22
CA LEU A 402 22.04 25.70 -36.39
C LEU A 402 21.58 24.99 -37.68
N SER A 403 20.97 25.80 -38.54
CA SER A 403 20.60 25.58 -39.93
C SER A 403 21.62 24.86 -40.81
N SER A 404 21.14 24.04 -41.76
CA SER A 404 21.26 24.35 -43.19
C SER A 404 20.48 23.37 -44.07
N ILE A 405 19.60 23.88 -44.92
CA ILE A 405 18.95 23.15 -46.03
C ILE A 405 19.96 23.00 -47.19
N PRO A 406 19.90 21.90 -47.95
CA PRO A 406 20.01 22.00 -49.40
C PRO A 406 18.77 21.45 -50.11
N MET A 407 18.36 22.14 -51.18
CA MET A 407 17.19 21.79 -51.99
C MET A 407 17.47 20.60 -52.92
N ALA A 408 16.43 19.81 -53.21
CA ALA A 408 16.28 19.09 -54.46
C ALA A 408 14.88 19.42 -55.05
N GLN A 409 14.79 19.56 -56.37
CA GLN A 409 13.64 20.16 -57.07
C GLN A 409 12.51 19.16 -57.42
N PRO A 410 11.28 19.66 -57.70
CA PRO A 410 10.09 18.83 -57.95
C PRO A 410 9.91 18.44 -59.43
N SER A 411 9.05 17.46 -59.70
CA SER A 411 8.55 17.15 -61.05
C SER A 411 7.05 16.81 -61.04
N ALA A 412 6.37 17.28 -62.11
CA ALA A 412 5.00 17.04 -62.62
C ALA A 412 4.28 15.72 -62.23
N ALA A 413 2.95 15.53 -62.29
CA ALA A 413 1.72 16.32 -62.62
C ALA A 413 0.48 15.40 -62.32
N GLN A 414 -0.83 15.72 -62.43
CA GLN A 414 -1.68 16.89 -62.77
C GLN A 414 -3.10 16.68 -62.14
N PRO A 415 -4.01 17.68 -62.03
CA PRO A 415 -5.30 17.52 -61.34
C PRO A 415 -6.54 17.37 -62.26
N ALA A 416 -7.52 16.55 -61.84
CA ALA A 416 -8.93 16.48 -62.30
C ALA A 416 -9.70 15.42 -61.47
N ASP A 417 -11.02 15.46 -61.23
CA ASP A 417 -11.97 16.56 -61.03
C ASP A 417 -13.30 16.00 -60.45
N ILE A 418 -13.93 16.66 -59.44
CA ILE A 418 -15.40 16.63 -59.13
C ILE A 418 -15.99 15.26 -58.60
N PRO A 419 -17.17 15.17 -57.89
CA PRO A 419 -18.05 16.17 -57.26
C PRO A 419 -18.30 16.03 -55.74
N ILE A 420 -18.86 17.10 -55.15
CA ILE A 420 -19.61 17.11 -53.88
C ILE A 420 -21.13 17.09 -54.17
N PRO A 421 -21.94 16.38 -53.36
CA PRO A 421 -23.31 16.84 -53.02
C PRO A 421 -23.47 16.94 -51.49
N ALA A 422 -23.70 18.12 -50.92
CA ALA A 422 -24.98 18.87 -50.86
C ALA A 422 -25.86 18.44 -49.67
N ALA A 423 -26.32 19.42 -48.88
CA ALA A 423 -26.98 19.21 -47.59
C ALA A 423 -28.31 19.97 -47.45
N LYS A 424 -29.11 19.56 -46.44
CA LYS A 424 -30.38 20.14 -45.93
C LYS A 424 -31.65 19.75 -46.71
N PRO A 425 -32.88 19.88 -46.11
CA PRO A 425 -33.21 20.37 -44.76
C PRO A 425 -34.17 19.49 -43.90
N VAL A 426 -34.20 19.77 -42.59
CA VAL A 426 -35.35 19.80 -41.64
C VAL A 426 -36.37 18.64 -41.63
N SER A 427 -36.55 17.99 -40.46
CA SER A 427 -37.87 17.90 -39.82
C SER A 427 -37.80 17.56 -38.31
N THR A 428 -38.92 17.81 -37.64
CA THR A 428 -39.18 17.72 -36.20
C THR A 428 -39.54 16.32 -35.69
N ALA A 429 -39.31 16.09 -34.39
CA ALA A 429 -40.21 15.44 -33.42
C ALA A 429 -39.51 14.39 -32.54
N ALA A 430 -39.80 14.45 -31.23
CA ALA A 430 -39.55 13.36 -30.30
C ALA A 430 -40.61 12.26 -30.47
N PRO A 431 -40.35 11.06 -29.93
CA PRO A 431 -41.39 10.35 -29.21
C PRO A 431 -40.96 9.99 -27.79
N HIS A 432 -41.65 10.57 -26.80
CA HIS A 432 -41.87 9.92 -25.51
C HIS A 432 -43.20 9.14 -25.58
N ALA A 433 -43.14 7.82 -25.43
CA ALA A 433 -44.22 6.95 -24.93
C ALA A 433 -43.60 5.54 -24.76
N ALA A 434 -43.29 4.98 -23.59
CA ALA A 434 -43.93 5.01 -22.27
C ALA A 434 -45.26 4.21 -22.21
N VAL A 435 -45.19 3.07 -21.52
CA VAL A 435 -46.29 2.47 -20.75
C VAL A 435 -45.64 2.03 -19.42
N ALA A 436 -45.61 2.84 -18.36
CA ALA A 436 -46.72 3.31 -17.49
C ALA A 436 -47.07 2.27 -16.41
N SER A 437 -47.36 2.63 -15.14
CA SER A 437 -47.24 3.89 -14.39
C SER A 437 -47.30 3.55 -12.89
N SER A 438 -46.72 4.32 -11.96
CA SER A 438 -47.34 5.52 -11.32
C SER A 438 -46.65 5.72 -9.93
N VAL A 439 -46.79 6.79 -9.14
CA VAL A 439 -47.52 8.08 -9.21
C VAL A 439 -46.58 9.20 -8.70
N GLY A 440 -46.63 10.40 -9.28
CA GLY A 440 -46.67 11.62 -8.44
C GLY A 440 -45.59 12.69 -8.61
N SER A 441 -46.03 13.95 -8.57
CA SER A 441 -45.20 15.15 -8.59
C SER A 441 -44.37 15.30 -7.30
N GLY A 442 -43.06 15.09 -7.40
CA GLY A 442 -42.12 15.41 -6.33
C GLY A 442 -40.67 15.20 -6.77
N GLN A 443 -39.82 16.20 -6.54
CA GLN A 443 -38.37 16.00 -6.69
C GLN A 443 -37.90 14.90 -5.72
N SER A 444 -36.90 14.11 -6.13
CA SER A 444 -36.37 12.99 -5.32
C SER A 444 -35.82 13.46 -3.97
N ALA A 445 -35.85 12.59 -2.96
CA ALA A 445 -35.23 12.85 -1.65
C ALA A 445 -33.75 13.25 -1.79
N GLU A 446 -33.02 12.56 -2.67
CA GLU A 446 -31.61 12.80 -2.96
C GLU A 446 -31.36 14.19 -3.57
N TYR A 447 -32.27 14.69 -4.41
CA TYR A 447 -32.16 16.03 -4.99
C TYR A 447 -32.17 17.12 -3.92
N TYR A 448 -33.10 17.02 -2.95
CA TYR A 448 -33.14 17.95 -1.82
C TYR A 448 -31.93 17.82 -0.91
N TYR A 449 -31.44 16.60 -0.68
CA TYR A 449 -30.23 16.37 0.10
C TYR A 449 -28.98 17.01 -0.55
N LEU A 450 -28.78 16.81 -1.85
CA LEU A 450 -27.63 17.38 -2.58
C LEU A 450 -27.64 18.91 -2.56
N GLN A 451 -28.81 19.54 -2.76
CA GLN A 451 -28.93 21.00 -2.58
C GLN A 451 -28.72 21.45 -1.13
N GLY A 452 -29.23 20.68 -0.17
CA GLY A 452 -29.03 20.93 1.26
C GLY A 452 -27.56 20.93 1.64
N ARG A 453 -26.78 19.99 1.09
CA ARG A 453 -25.31 19.96 1.25
C ARG A 453 -24.65 21.19 0.65
N ALA A 454 -24.96 21.53 -0.59
CA ALA A 454 -24.37 22.70 -1.25
C ALA A 454 -24.57 23.99 -0.42
N ARG A 455 -25.76 24.18 0.16
CA ARG A 455 -26.03 25.29 1.09
C ARG A 455 -25.30 25.17 2.44
N PHE A 456 -25.21 23.95 2.99
CA PHE A 456 -24.47 23.70 4.23
C PHE A 456 -22.99 24.04 4.10
N ASP A 457 -22.39 23.72 2.95
CA ASP A 457 -20.99 24.01 2.63
C ASP A 457 -20.77 25.52 2.41
N GLN A 458 -21.74 26.22 1.80
CA GLN A 458 -21.83 27.69 1.74
C GLN A 458 -22.12 28.36 3.10
N ARG A 459 -22.27 27.58 4.18
CA ARG A 459 -22.63 28.01 5.54
C ARG A 459 -24.03 28.59 5.71
N ASP A 460 -24.91 28.48 4.71
CA ASP A 460 -26.36 28.73 4.84
C ASP A 460 -27.03 27.55 5.56
N TYR A 461 -26.83 27.48 6.89
CA TYR A 461 -27.40 26.42 7.70
C TYR A 461 -28.93 26.48 7.79
N PHE A 462 -29.54 27.66 7.63
CA PHE A 462 -30.99 27.83 7.68
C PHE A 462 -31.66 27.28 6.42
N GLY A 463 -31.15 27.64 5.23
CA GLY A 463 -31.59 27.06 3.97
C GLY A 463 -31.30 25.56 3.89
N ALA A 464 -30.14 25.11 4.37
CA ALA A 464 -29.80 23.69 4.43
C ALA A 464 -30.77 22.87 5.29
N VAL A 465 -31.17 23.35 6.48
CA VAL A 465 -32.15 22.66 7.35
C VAL A 465 -33.48 22.41 6.64
N ASN A 466 -33.99 23.37 5.88
CA ASN A 466 -35.26 23.21 5.17
C ASN A 466 -35.16 22.14 4.07
N LEU A 467 -34.07 22.14 3.31
CA LEU A 467 -33.81 21.15 2.26
C LEU A 467 -33.58 19.75 2.84
N PHE A 468 -32.81 19.61 3.92
CA PHE A 468 -32.62 18.33 4.59
C PHE A 468 -33.90 17.79 5.24
N ARG A 469 -34.79 18.66 5.75
CA ARG A 469 -36.13 18.24 6.21
C ARG A 469 -36.97 17.67 5.07
N GLU A 470 -36.94 18.29 3.90
CA GLU A 470 -37.66 17.80 2.72
C GLU A 470 -37.05 16.49 2.15
N ALA A 471 -35.74 16.25 2.32
CA ALA A 471 -35.12 14.95 2.06
C ALA A 471 -35.60 13.87 3.05
N VAL A 472 -35.45 14.11 4.36
CA VAL A 472 -35.89 13.19 5.44
C VAL A 472 -37.39 12.87 5.36
N LYS A 473 -38.23 13.83 4.97
CA LYS A 473 -39.67 13.63 4.80
C LYS A 473 -40.03 12.68 3.65
N ARG A 474 -39.16 12.56 2.63
CA ARG A 474 -39.37 11.69 1.46
C ARG A 474 -38.75 10.30 1.66
N ASP A 475 -37.55 10.24 2.24
CA ASP A 475 -36.92 8.98 2.66
C ASP A 475 -36.40 9.10 4.11
N PRO A 476 -37.18 8.65 5.10
CA PRO A 476 -36.82 8.70 6.52
C PRO A 476 -35.78 7.66 6.96
N ASN A 477 -35.37 6.73 6.08
CA ASN A 477 -34.51 5.61 6.45
C ASN A 477 -33.03 5.85 6.16
N GLN A 478 -32.67 7.00 5.57
CA GLN A 478 -31.29 7.33 5.24
C GLN A 478 -30.56 8.00 6.42
N ALA A 479 -29.63 7.27 7.04
CA ALA A 479 -28.82 7.76 8.16
C ALA A 479 -28.09 9.08 7.85
N HIS A 480 -27.61 9.24 6.62
CA HIS A 480 -26.84 10.40 6.21
C HIS A 480 -27.70 11.68 6.09
N TYR A 481 -28.97 11.58 5.65
CA TYR A 481 -29.91 12.71 5.67
C TYR A 481 -30.16 13.18 7.10
N HIS A 482 -30.41 12.24 8.02
CA HIS A 482 -30.57 12.52 9.46
C HIS A 482 -29.31 13.13 10.08
N TYR A 483 -28.12 12.62 9.75
CA TYR A 483 -26.84 13.15 10.25
C TYR A 483 -26.61 14.61 9.82
N HIS A 484 -26.82 14.91 8.54
CA HIS A 484 -26.60 16.25 8.01
C HIS A 484 -27.64 17.27 8.53
N LEU A 485 -28.92 16.86 8.65
CA LEU A 485 -29.96 17.66 9.30
C LEU A 485 -29.61 17.96 10.77
N GLY A 486 -29.24 16.93 11.53
CA GLY A 486 -28.89 17.05 12.95
C GLY A 486 -27.67 17.95 13.18
N ASN A 487 -26.62 17.80 12.36
CA ASN A 487 -25.42 18.64 12.41
C ASN A 487 -25.70 20.12 12.09
N ALA A 488 -26.68 20.40 11.22
CA ALA A 488 -27.13 21.77 10.93
C ALA A 488 -27.95 22.36 12.08
N LEU A 489 -28.91 21.61 12.63
CA LEU A 489 -29.77 22.03 13.74
C LEU A 489 -29.00 22.30 15.05
N VAL A 490 -27.95 21.52 15.33
CA VAL A 490 -27.10 21.67 16.54
C VAL A 490 -26.39 23.02 16.62
N ARG A 491 -26.12 23.67 15.48
CA ARG A 491 -25.43 24.98 15.45
C ARG A 491 -26.26 26.12 16.05
N ASN A 492 -27.57 25.99 16.11
CA ASN A 492 -28.46 26.95 16.78
C ASN A 492 -28.91 26.38 18.13
N GLN A 493 -28.67 27.13 19.21
CA GLN A 493 -28.98 26.71 20.57
C GLN A 493 -30.46 26.34 20.77
N ARG A 494 -31.39 27.03 20.07
CA ARG A 494 -32.83 26.77 20.19
C ARG A 494 -33.26 25.43 19.59
N THR A 495 -32.58 24.97 18.54
CA THR A 495 -32.88 23.71 17.82
C THR A 495 -31.94 22.56 18.19
N ARG A 496 -31.12 22.73 19.24
CA ARG A 496 -30.09 21.77 19.64
C ARG A 496 -30.67 20.40 20.02
N ARG A 497 -31.86 20.36 20.65
CA ARG A 497 -32.57 19.11 21.02
C ARG A 497 -33.08 18.36 19.79
N ASP A 498 -33.68 19.05 18.83
CA ASP A 498 -34.11 18.47 17.55
C ASP A 498 -32.89 17.90 16.80
N GLY A 499 -31.78 18.64 16.83
CA GLY A 499 -30.51 18.19 16.24
C GLY A 499 -29.92 16.95 16.92
N GLU A 500 -30.01 16.86 18.25
CA GLU A 500 -29.67 15.66 19.03
C GLU A 500 -30.54 14.46 18.61
N HIS A 501 -31.85 14.64 18.52
CA HIS A 501 -32.78 13.60 18.08
C HIS A 501 -32.45 13.07 16.66
N HIS A 502 -32.18 13.96 15.70
CA HIS A 502 -31.78 13.52 14.36
C HIS A 502 -30.40 12.85 14.34
N LEU A 503 -29.44 13.26 15.18
CA LEU A 503 -28.14 12.58 15.29
C LEU A 503 -28.25 11.20 15.96
N LEU A 504 -29.12 11.04 16.95
CA LEU A 504 -29.42 9.74 17.56
C LEU A 504 -30.11 8.82 16.54
N ARG A 505 -31.11 9.32 15.80
CA ARG A 505 -31.76 8.56 14.72
C ARG A 505 -30.77 8.18 13.62
N ALA A 506 -29.81 9.04 13.30
CA ALA A 506 -28.73 8.69 12.37
C ALA A 506 -27.83 7.56 12.91
N ALA A 507 -27.56 7.53 14.23
CA ALA A 507 -26.80 6.45 14.86
C ALA A 507 -27.58 5.13 15.00
N GLU A 508 -28.92 5.18 15.05
CA GLU A 508 -29.80 4.01 14.94
C GLU A 508 -29.81 3.42 13.52
N LEU A 509 -29.85 4.29 12.50
CA LEU A 509 -29.89 3.90 11.09
C LEU A 509 -28.51 3.47 10.54
N ASP A 510 -27.41 4.01 11.07
CA ASP A 510 -26.03 3.63 10.75
C ASP A 510 -25.21 3.36 12.04
N PRO A 511 -25.41 2.19 12.68
CA PRO A 511 -24.77 1.87 13.95
C PRO A 511 -23.26 1.67 13.90
N PHE A 512 -22.62 1.63 12.72
CA PHE A 512 -21.18 1.37 12.59
C PHE A 512 -20.36 2.61 12.22
N ASN A 513 -21.01 3.76 12.02
CA ASN A 513 -20.33 4.98 11.62
C ASN A 513 -19.71 5.74 12.81
N PRO A 514 -18.38 5.89 12.86
CA PRO A 514 -17.70 6.56 13.95
C PRO A 514 -17.96 8.07 13.95
N HIS A 515 -18.18 8.70 12.79
CA HIS A 515 -18.36 10.16 12.70
C HIS A 515 -19.63 10.64 13.41
N ILE A 516 -20.71 9.86 13.34
CA ILE A 516 -21.97 10.17 14.04
C ILE A 516 -21.74 10.15 15.55
N ARG A 517 -20.98 9.17 16.06
CA ARG A 517 -20.64 9.05 17.49
C ARG A 517 -19.65 10.10 17.96
N VAL A 518 -18.63 10.44 17.16
CA VAL A 518 -17.78 11.61 17.44
C VAL A 518 -18.63 12.88 17.55
N LYS A 519 -19.60 13.06 16.64
CA LYS A 519 -20.48 14.24 16.65
C LYS A 519 -21.38 14.29 17.89
N LEU A 520 -21.96 13.17 18.31
CA LEU A 520 -22.71 13.04 19.56
C LEU A 520 -21.80 13.26 20.80
N GLY A 521 -20.59 12.69 20.81
CA GLY A 521 -19.61 12.92 21.87
C GLY A 521 -19.23 14.39 22.04
N LEU A 522 -18.97 15.09 20.93
CA LEU A 522 -18.73 16.54 20.93
C LEU A 522 -19.95 17.33 21.42
N LEU A 523 -21.17 16.96 20.97
CA LEU A 523 -22.42 17.57 21.41
C LEU A 523 -22.63 17.46 22.93
N TYR A 524 -22.37 16.29 23.52
CA TYR A 524 -22.47 16.07 24.96
C TYR A 524 -21.31 16.71 25.74
N LYS A 525 -20.10 16.80 25.17
CA LYS A 525 -18.97 17.53 25.77
C LYS A 525 -19.27 19.01 25.90
N GLU A 526 -19.76 19.64 24.83
CA GLU A 526 -20.24 21.03 24.84
C GLU A 526 -21.37 21.24 25.85
N ALA A 527 -22.27 20.26 26.00
CA ALA A 527 -23.33 20.26 27.00
C ALA A 527 -22.85 19.93 28.44
N LYS A 528 -21.53 19.84 28.67
CA LYS A 528 -20.86 19.52 29.94
C LYS A 528 -21.21 18.13 30.52
N MET A 529 -21.73 17.21 29.70
CA MET A 529 -22.09 15.84 30.11
C MET A 529 -20.92 14.86 29.89
N ALA A 530 -19.83 15.05 30.65
CA ALA A 530 -18.55 14.36 30.44
C ALA A 530 -18.68 12.82 30.31
N LYS A 531 -19.40 12.15 31.21
CA LYS A 531 -19.58 10.68 31.16
C LYS A 531 -20.26 10.17 29.89
N LYS A 532 -21.29 10.89 29.39
CA LYS A 532 -21.95 10.56 28.12
C LYS A 532 -21.03 10.82 26.93
N ALA A 533 -20.33 11.96 26.94
CA ALA A 533 -19.36 12.29 25.91
C ALA A 533 -18.26 11.22 25.80
N GLU A 534 -17.69 10.82 26.94
CA GLU A 534 -16.69 9.74 27.06
C GLU A 534 -17.22 8.39 26.55
N GLN A 535 -18.48 8.03 26.86
CA GLN A 535 -19.12 6.85 26.28
C GLN A 535 -19.14 6.91 24.75
N PHE A 536 -19.67 8.00 24.15
CA PHE A 536 -19.73 8.13 22.70
C PHE A 536 -18.35 8.23 22.03
N PHE A 537 -17.35 8.83 22.70
CA PHE A 537 -15.97 8.79 22.21
C PHE A 537 -15.34 7.40 22.32
N ARG A 538 -15.59 6.64 23.40
CA ARG A 538 -15.18 5.23 23.51
C ARG A 538 -15.84 4.37 22.45
N GLU A 539 -17.13 4.57 22.17
CA GLU A 539 -17.83 3.88 21.08
C GLU A 539 -17.28 4.29 19.71
N ALA A 540 -16.97 5.57 19.48
CA ALA A 540 -16.29 6.01 18.26
C ALA A 540 -14.91 5.35 18.09
N VAL A 541 -14.11 5.22 19.17
CA VAL A 541 -12.81 4.52 19.16
C VAL A 541 -12.95 3.00 19.06
N ARG A 542 -14.09 2.42 19.47
CA ARG A 542 -14.39 0.99 19.23
C ARG A 542 -14.64 0.70 17.75
N LEU A 543 -15.27 1.64 17.03
CA LEU A 543 -15.57 1.53 15.60
C LEU A 543 -14.39 1.95 14.71
N ASP A 544 -13.70 3.02 15.09
CA ASP A 544 -12.49 3.54 14.44
C ASP A 544 -11.39 3.76 15.50
N PRO A 545 -10.54 2.76 15.74
CA PRO A 545 -9.43 2.85 16.70
C PRO A 545 -8.37 3.89 16.36
N VAL A 546 -8.40 4.50 15.16
CA VAL A 546 -7.46 5.52 14.69
C VAL A 546 -8.06 6.92 14.79
N ASN A 547 -9.33 7.05 15.22
CA ASN A 547 -10.07 8.30 15.23
C ASN A 547 -9.38 9.39 16.05
N ARG A 548 -8.64 10.28 15.39
CA ARG A 548 -7.78 11.28 16.05
C ARG A 548 -8.58 12.23 16.96
N VAL A 549 -9.85 12.49 16.63
CA VAL A 549 -10.72 13.35 17.44
C VAL A 549 -11.10 12.63 18.73
N ALA A 550 -11.69 11.43 18.65
CA ALA A 550 -12.11 10.70 19.85
C ALA A 550 -10.92 10.26 20.73
N LEU A 551 -9.79 9.86 20.15
CA LEU A 551 -8.57 9.54 20.89
C LEU A 551 -8.00 10.74 21.66
N LYS A 552 -8.02 11.94 21.07
CA LYS A 552 -7.58 13.18 21.73
C LYS A 552 -8.49 13.51 22.92
N GLU A 553 -9.79 13.31 22.76
CA GLU A 553 -10.82 13.63 23.76
C GLU A 553 -10.88 12.63 24.93
N LEU A 554 -10.46 11.37 24.72
CA LEU A 554 -10.33 10.38 25.80
C LEU A 554 -9.05 10.56 26.62
N LYS A 555 -7.91 10.84 25.98
CA LYS A 555 -6.60 11.03 26.67
C LYS A 555 -6.58 12.17 27.70
N THR A 556 -7.53 13.10 27.61
CA THR A 556 -7.71 14.19 28.59
C THR A 556 -8.46 13.80 29.86
N ASN A 557 -9.00 12.57 29.97
CA ASN A 557 -9.96 12.20 31.03
C ASN A 557 -9.63 10.94 31.87
N GLU A 558 -8.50 10.25 31.67
CA GLU A 558 -8.22 8.97 32.36
C GLU A 558 -7.63 9.12 33.78
N PRO A 559 -8.24 8.52 34.83
CA PRO A 559 -7.58 8.13 36.07
C PRO A 559 -6.87 6.77 35.90
N LYS A 560 -5.88 6.48 36.76
CA LYS A 560 -5.13 5.22 36.77
C LYS A 560 -6.00 4.04 37.25
N ASP A 561 -5.76 2.86 36.69
CA ASP A 561 -6.52 1.63 36.93
C ASP A 561 -5.60 0.44 37.20
N ASP A 562 -5.94 -0.39 38.19
CA ASP A 562 -5.20 -1.58 38.61
C ASP A 562 -5.97 -2.85 38.16
N GLY A 563 -5.30 -3.74 37.42
CA GLY A 563 -6.01 -4.71 36.56
C GLY A 563 -6.32 -6.09 37.16
N GLY A 564 -7.22 -6.83 36.49
CA GLY A 564 -7.36 -8.28 36.69
C GLY A 564 -8.45 -8.99 35.87
N ILE A 565 -8.11 -10.20 35.40
CA ILE A 565 -8.98 -11.41 35.37
C ILE A 565 -9.88 -11.65 34.10
N TRP A 566 -9.19 -12.09 33.03
CA TRP A 566 -9.54 -13.11 31.98
C TRP A 566 -10.54 -12.89 30.82
N LYS A 567 -9.97 -13.05 29.62
CA LYS A 567 -10.43 -13.84 28.43
C LYS A 567 -11.92 -13.79 28.02
N SER A 568 -12.21 -12.97 27.02
CA SER A 568 -12.99 -13.37 25.84
C SER A 568 -12.57 -12.56 24.61
N ASP A 569 -12.96 -13.05 23.43
CA ASP A 569 -12.95 -12.42 22.10
C ASP A 569 -11.81 -12.75 21.12
N LEU A 570 -12.20 -13.46 20.06
CA LEU A 570 -11.46 -13.63 18.81
C LEU A 570 -11.22 -12.29 18.08
N GLY A 571 -12.04 -11.26 18.35
CA GLY A 571 -11.75 -9.86 17.97
C GLY A 571 -10.56 -9.22 18.72
N SER A 572 -10.05 -9.86 19.77
CA SER A 572 -8.89 -9.37 20.54
C SER A 572 -7.54 -9.80 19.93
N VAL A 573 -7.53 -10.77 19.00
CA VAL A 573 -6.26 -11.23 18.39
C VAL A 573 -5.79 -10.27 17.29
N ALA A 574 -6.72 -9.77 16.46
CA ALA A 574 -6.47 -8.59 15.60
C ALA A 574 -5.97 -7.38 16.41
N LYS A 575 -6.37 -7.27 17.69
CA LYS A 575 -5.94 -6.21 18.62
C LYS A 575 -4.59 -6.45 19.30
N LYS A 576 -4.06 -7.68 19.26
CA LYS A 576 -2.73 -8.05 19.79
C LYS A 576 -1.62 -7.97 18.75
N LEU A 577 -1.98 -8.17 17.48
CA LEU A 577 -1.03 -8.09 16.37
C LEU A 577 -0.53 -6.64 16.16
N PHE A 578 -1.40 -5.64 16.33
CA PHE A 578 -1.01 -4.22 16.33
C PHE A 578 -0.39 -3.72 17.65
N LYS A 579 0.23 -4.61 18.45
CA LYS A 579 1.02 -4.19 19.62
C LYS A 579 2.15 -5.16 20.03
N LYS A 580 3.16 -5.27 19.16
CA LYS A 580 4.55 -5.00 19.57
C LYS A 580 5.35 -4.48 18.39
#